data_AF-A0A7J6WK19-F1
#
_entry.id   AF-A0A7J6WK19-F1
#
_cell.length_a   1.000
_cell.length_b   1.000
_cell.length_c   1.000
_cell.angle_alpha   90.00
_cell.angle_beta   90.00
_cell.angle_gamma   90.00
#
_symmetry.space_group_name_H-M   'P 1'
#
loop_
_entity.id
_entity.type
_entity.pdbx_description
1 polymer ?
#
loop_
_entity_poly.entity_id
_entity_poly.type
_entity_poly.pdbx_seq_one_letter_code
_entity_poly.pdbx_strand_id
1 'polypeptide(L)'
;MADIELRGSLSRIRECAYELLSIKDLMDDEDSWDLIASELRLKSTFLFCDFKQLISHSSEDKKFSLTEIANRLFYYIQELDHALQICNVPLMRHRYNDTALVLQEVLAAIMPEEI
;
A
#
# COMPACT_ATOMS: atom_id res chain seq x y z
N MET A 1 -11.80 -4.20 -22.98
CA MET A 1 -12.19 -3.30 -21.88
C MET A 1 -11.51 -3.70 -20.58
N ALA A 2 -11.66 -4.96 -20.12
CA ALA A 2 -10.98 -5.49 -18.92
C ALA A 2 -9.44 -5.28 -18.88
N ASP A 3 -8.74 -5.42 -20.01
CA ASP A 3 -7.28 -5.20 -20.09
C ASP A 3 -6.86 -3.74 -19.81
N ILE A 4 -7.66 -2.77 -20.26
CA ILE A 4 -7.38 -1.34 -20.07
C ILE A 4 -7.60 -0.96 -18.59
N GLU A 5 -8.67 -1.45 -17.98
CA GLU A 5 -8.98 -1.19 -16.58
C GLU A 5 -7.95 -1.85 -15.63
N LEU A 6 -7.48 -3.05 -15.96
CA LEU A 6 -6.42 -3.73 -15.23
C LEU A 6 -5.08 -2.97 -15.32
N ARG A 7 -4.72 -2.46 -16.51
CA ARG A 7 -3.54 -1.61 -16.69
C ARG A 7 -3.62 -0.31 -15.88
N GLY A 8 -4.81 0.28 -15.80
CA GLY A 8 -5.08 1.44 -14.96
C GLY A 8 -4.87 1.11 -13.47
N SER A 9 -5.41 -0.02 -13.02
CA SER A 9 -5.29 -0.51 -11.63
C SER A 9 -3.82 -0.76 -11.26
N LEU A 10 -3.07 -1.46 -12.11
CA LEU A 10 -1.64 -1.71 -11.89
C LEU A 10 -0.81 -0.41 -11.81
N SER A 11 -1.18 0.60 -12.60
CA SER A 11 -0.49 1.89 -12.58
C SER A 11 -0.78 2.65 -11.28
N ARG A 12 -2.04 2.67 -10.82
CA ARG A 12 -2.42 3.30 -9.56
C ARG A 12 -1.86 2.58 -8.33
N ILE A 13 -1.84 1.24 -8.31
CA ILE A 13 -1.20 0.48 -7.22
C ILE A 13 0.27 0.90 -7.11
N ARG A 14 0.97 0.96 -8.25
CA ARG A 14 2.39 1.34 -8.29
C ARG A 14 2.61 2.77 -7.79
N GLU A 15 1.80 3.71 -8.26
CA GLU A 15 1.85 5.11 -7.85
C GLU A 15 1.60 5.27 -6.35
N CYS A 16 0.52 4.68 -5.84
CA CYS A 16 0.20 4.69 -4.41
C CYS A 16 1.33 4.08 -3.59
N ALA A 17 1.94 2.98 -4.04
CA ALA A 17 3.04 2.37 -3.33
C ALA A 17 4.28 3.28 -3.25
N TYR A 18 4.62 4.00 -4.33
CA TYR A 18 5.73 4.96 -4.30
C TYR A 18 5.44 6.17 -3.42
N GLU A 19 4.24 6.74 -3.50
CA GLU A 19 3.86 7.86 -2.64
C GLU A 19 3.90 7.46 -1.17
N LEU A 20 3.37 6.28 -0.83
CA LEU A 20 3.41 5.75 0.54
C LEU A 20 4.81 5.33 1.02
N LEU A 21 5.79 5.16 0.12
CA LEU A 21 7.20 4.99 0.49
C LEU A 21 7.92 6.34 0.66
N SER A 22 7.41 7.40 0.02
CA SER A 22 8.00 8.74 0.10
C SER A 22 7.65 9.48 1.39
N ILE A 23 6.60 9.06 2.11
CA ILE A 23 6.17 9.70 3.37
C ILE A 23 7.21 9.62 4.48
N LYS A 24 8.20 8.72 4.39
CA LYS A 24 9.29 8.59 5.35
C LYS A 24 9.92 9.94 5.71
N ASP A 25 10.11 10.79 4.69
CA ASP A 25 10.79 12.08 4.83
C ASP A 25 9.92 13.11 5.57
N LEU A 26 8.60 12.88 5.67
CA LEU A 26 7.63 13.74 6.35
C LEU A 26 7.32 13.27 7.78
N MET A 27 7.75 12.07 8.18
CA MET A 27 7.37 11.49 9.48
C MET A 27 7.99 12.20 10.69
N ASP A 28 9.12 12.88 10.50
CA ASP A 28 9.78 13.63 11.57
C ASP A 28 9.17 15.04 11.76
N ASP A 29 8.20 15.44 10.93
CA ASP A 29 7.44 16.68 11.07
C ASP A 29 6.06 16.41 11.70
N GLU A 30 5.91 16.74 12.99
CA GLU A 30 4.67 16.50 13.75
C GLU A 30 3.46 17.24 13.15
N ASP A 31 3.67 18.43 12.59
CA ASP A 31 2.61 19.23 11.96
C ASP A 31 2.06 18.55 10.69
N SER A 32 2.82 17.60 10.12
CA SER A 32 2.44 16.83 8.94
C SER A 32 1.65 15.55 9.26
N TRP A 33 1.55 15.09 10.51
CA TRP A 33 0.96 13.78 10.82
C TRP A 33 -0.50 13.62 10.43
N ASP A 34 -1.32 14.66 10.64
CA ASP A 34 -2.72 14.64 10.23
C ASP A 34 -2.87 14.53 8.70
N LEU A 35 -1.99 15.22 7.97
CA LEU A 35 -1.92 15.16 6.51
C LEU A 35 -1.49 13.76 6.05
N ILE A 36 -0.45 13.20 6.67
CA ILE A 36 0.04 11.83 6.41
C ILE A 36 -1.07 10.82 6.63
N ALA A 37 -1.80 10.91 7.75
CA ALA A 37 -2.89 10.00 8.07
C ALA A 37 -4.05 10.11 7.05
N SER A 38 -4.39 11.34 6.63
CA SER A 38 -5.39 11.56 5.58
C SER A 38 -4.97 10.94 4.24
N GLU A 39 -3.72 11.14 3.85
CA GLU A 39 -3.18 10.61 2.59
C GLU A 39 -3.12 9.08 2.62
N LEU A 40 -2.67 8.50 3.73
CA LEU A 40 -2.64 7.06 3.96
C LEU A 40 -4.03 6.43 3.77
N ARG A 41 -5.07 7.02 4.38
CA ARG A 41 -6.46 6.53 4.25
C ARG A 41 -7.01 6.67 2.83
N LEU A 42 -6.69 7.77 2.15
CA LEU A 42 -7.10 8.00 0.76
C LEU A 42 -6.48 6.95 -0.17
N LYS A 43 -5.14 6.78 -0.10
CA LYS A 43 -4.42 5.78 -0.91
C LYS A 43 -4.84 4.37 -0.58
N SER A 44 -5.10 4.05 0.69
CA SER A 44 -5.63 2.74 1.10
C SER A 44 -6.98 2.43 0.42
N THR A 45 -7.85 3.41 0.28
CA THR A 45 -9.13 3.24 -0.43
C THR A 45 -8.93 2.88 -1.90
N PHE A 46 -8.03 3.59 -2.59
CA PHE A 46 -7.70 3.29 -3.99
C PHE A 46 -7.07 1.91 -4.14
N LEU A 47 -6.07 1.61 -3.32
CA LEU A 47 -5.40 0.31 -3.27
C LEU A 47 -6.41 -0.82 -3.09
N PHE A 48 -7.40 -0.67 -2.19
CA PHE A 48 -8.40 -1.71 -1.96
C PHE A 48 -9.23 -2.03 -3.21
N CYS A 49 -9.68 -1.00 -3.92
CA CYS A 49 -10.42 -1.16 -5.17
C CYS A 49 -9.55 -1.81 -6.25
N ASP A 50 -8.31 -1.34 -6.40
CA ASP A 50 -7.40 -1.82 -7.44
C ASP A 50 -6.91 -3.25 -7.17
N PHE A 51 -6.65 -3.62 -5.91
CA PHE A 51 -6.32 -4.99 -5.52
C PHE A 51 -7.48 -5.96 -5.76
N LYS A 52 -8.73 -5.55 -5.47
CA LYS A 52 -9.90 -6.37 -5.81
C LYS A 52 -9.97 -6.64 -7.30
N GLN A 53 -9.71 -5.62 -8.13
CA GLN A 53 -9.69 -5.78 -9.57
C GLN A 53 -8.54 -6.69 -10.02
N LEU A 54 -7.32 -6.48 -9.52
CA LEU A 54 -6.15 -7.31 -9.83
C LEU A 54 -6.36 -8.79 -9.46
N ILE A 55 -6.83 -9.06 -8.25
CA ILE A 55 -7.06 -10.42 -7.75
C ILE A 55 -8.15 -11.11 -8.59
N SER A 56 -9.26 -10.43 -8.90
CA SER A 56 -10.34 -11.03 -9.69
C SER A 56 -9.91 -11.44 -11.11
N HIS A 57 -8.93 -10.74 -11.69
CA HIS A 57 -8.39 -11.02 -13.03
C HIS A 57 -7.16 -11.93 -13.04
N SER A 58 -6.67 -12.36 -11.87
CA SER A 58 -5.47 -13.20 -11.75
C SER A 58 -5.78 -14.69 -11.90
N SER A 59 -4.76 -15.51 -12.22
CA SER A 59 -4.87 -16.97 -12.15
C SER A 59 -5.02 -17.45 -10.70
N GLU A 60 -5.54 -18.66 -10.48
CA GLU A 60 -5.74 -19.22 -9.13
C GLU A 60 -4.45 -19.23 -8.29
N ASP A 61 -3.32 -19.62 -8.88
CA ASP A 61 -2.01 -19.62 -8.20
C ASP A 61 -1.62 -18.21 -7.74
N LYS A 62 -1.85 -17.19 -8.57
CA LYS A 62 -1.54 -15.79 -8.25
C LYS A 62 -2.53 -15.19 -7.26
N LYS A 63 -3.81 -15.56 -7.33
CA LYS A 63 -4.87 -15.06 -6.44
C LYS A 63 -4.52 -15.25 -4.97
N PHE A 64 -4.03 -16.44 -4.61
CA PHE A 64 -3.66 -16.72 -3.22
C PHE A 64 -2.56 -15.78 -2.74
N SER A 65 -1.43 -15.72 -3.48
CA SER A 65 -0.29 -14.86 -3.13
C SER A 65 -0.65 -13.37 -3.06
N LEU A 66 -1.43 -12.86 -4.03
CA LEU A 66 -1.86 -11.46 -4.07
C LEU A 66 -2.83 -11.13 -2.93
N THR A 67 -3.69 -12.08 -2.56
CA THR A 67 -4.61 -11.91 -1.42
C THR A 67 -3.84 -11.85 -0.10
N GLU A 68 -2.82 -12.69 0.07
CA GLU A 68 -1.97 -12.67 1.26
C GLU A 68 -1.23 -11.33 1.41
N ILE A 69 -0.57 -10.88 0.33
CA ILE A 69 0.14 -9.59 0.30
C ILE A 69 -0.84 -8.44 0.59
N ALA A 70 -2.02 -8.44 -0.04
CA ALA A 70 -3.03 -7.41 0.19
C ALA A 70 -3.50 -7.38 1.66
N ASN A 71 -3.79 -8.54 2.25
CA ASN A 71 -4.22 -8.63 3.65
C ASN A 71 -3.15 -8.07 4.60
N ARG A 72 -1.88 -8.44 4.39
CA ARG A 72 -0.76 -7.90 5.17
C ARG A 72 -0.62 -6.39 4.98
N LEU A 73 -0.75 -5.90 3.76
CA LEU A 73 -0.66 -4.47 3.47
C LEU A 73 -1.72 -3.68 4.25
N PHE A 74 -3.00 -4.08 4.14
CA PHE A 74 -4.09 -3.37 4.81
C PHE A 74 -4.01 -3.49 6.33
N TYR A 75 -3.52 -4.61 6.86
CA TYR A 75 -3.24 -4.75 8.28
C TYR A 75 -2.21 -3.70 8.75
N TYR A 76 -1.06 -3.60 8.08
CA TYR A 76 -0.02 -2.65 8.51
C TYR A 76 -0.39 -1.19 8.24
N ILE A 77 -1.17 -0.89 7.20
CA ILE A 77 -1.77 0.44 7.00
C ILE A 77 -2.66 0.81 8.19
N GLN A 78 -3.51 -0.10 8.68
CA GLN A 78 -4.36 0.15 9.84
C GLN A 78 -3.54 0.38 11.11
N GLU A 79 -2.49 -0.42 11.32
CA GLU A 79 -1.58 -0.25 12.46
C GLU A 79 -0.80 1.07 12.39
N LEU A 80 -0.41 1.52 11.20
CA LEU A 80 0.26 2.80 10.98
C LEU A 80 -0.70 3.98 11.21
N ASP A 81 -1.92 3.92 10.69
CA ASP A 81 -2.95 4.94 10.94
C ASP A 81 -3.26 5.03 12.45
N HIS A 82 -3.35 3.89 13.14
CA HIS A 82 -3.51 3.87 14.60
C HIS A 82 -2.34 4.53 15.32
N ALA A 83 -1.09 4.24 14.91
CA ALA A 83 0.10 4.83 15.51
C ALA A 83 0.16 6.35 15.33
N LEU A 84 -0.27 6.86 14.17
CA LEU A 84 -0.45 8.29 13.89
C LEU A 84 -1.51 8.92 14.81
N GLN A 85 -2.67 8.26 14.98
CA GLN A 85 -3.75 8.76 15.83
C GLN A 85 -3.36 8.90 17.31
N ILE A 86 -2.50 8.00 17.83
CA ILE A 86 -2.05 8.05 19.22
C ILE A 86 -0.73 8.82 19.40
N CYS A 87 -0.21 9.45 18.34
CA CYS A 87 1.02 10.23 18.36
C CYS A 87 2.24 9.46 18.91
N ASN A 88 2.31 8.14 18.68
CA ASN A 88 3.37 7.29 19.21
C ASN A 88 4.50 7.14 18.19
N VAL A 89 5.50 8.02 18.24
CA VAL A 89 6.60 8.08 17.26
C VAL A 89 7.38 6.76 17.13
N PRO A 90 7.82 6.07 18.21
CA PRO A 90 8.48 4.78 18.08
C PRO A 90 7.63 3.73 17.38
N LEU A 91 6.33 3.65 17.73
CA LEU A 91 5.41 2.71 17.10
C LEU A 91 5.17 3.07 15.63
N MET A 92 4.98 4.36 15.33
CA MET A 92 4.77 4.87 13.98
C MET A 92 5.94 4.51 13.06
N ARG A 93 7.19 4.73 13.49
CA ARG A 93 8.38 4.32 12.72
C ARG A 93 8.44 2.81 12.51
N HIS A 94 8.10 2.03 13.53
CA HIS A 94 8.06 0.57 13.41
C HIS A 94 7.00 0.11 12.40
N ARG A 95 5.77 0.64 12.50
CA ARG A 95 4.66 0.33 11.58
C ARG A 95 4.88 0.84 10.17
N TYR A 96 5.56 1.97 10.02
CA TYR A 96 6.00 2.43 8.71
C TYR A 96 6.98 1.44 8.07
N ASN A 97 7.97 0.94 8.81
CA ASN A 97 8.91 -0.04 8.27
C ASN A 97 8.19 -1.34 7.88
N ASP A 98 7.27 -1.84 8.71
CA ASP A 98 6.44 -3.00 8.38
C ASP A 98 5.63 -2.77 7.08
N THR A 99 5.00 -1.60 6.97
CA THR A 99 4.22 -1.20 5.79
C THR A 99 5.12 -1.09 4.54
N ALA A 100 6.29 -0.46 4.66
CA ALA A 100 7.24 -0.26 3.58
C ALA A 100 7.77 -1.58 3.02
N LEU A 101 8.03 -2.58 3.87
CA LEU A 101 8.42 -3.91 3.43
C LEU A 101 7.32 -4.55 2.56
N VAL A 102 6.06 -4.49 2.99
CA VAL A 102 4.95 -5.03 2.20
C VAL A 102 4.73 -4.23 0.92
N LEU A 103 4.88 -2.90 0.92
CA LEU A 103 4.80 -2.09 -0.29
C LEU A 103 5.88 -2.47 -1.32
N GLN A 104 7.09 -2.82 -0.88
CA GLN A 104 8.13 -3.35 -1.76
C GLN A 104 7.76 -4.72 -2.34
N GLU A 105 7.18 -5.61 -1.53
CA GLU A 105 6.65 -6.90 -2.01
C GLU A 105 5.53 -6.69 -3.04
N VAL A 106 4.64 -5.72 -2.83
CA VAL A 106 3.60 -5.35 -3.80
C VAL A 106 4.22 -4.92 -5.13
N LEU A 107 5.20 -4.02 -5.09
CA LEU A 107 5.89 -3.56 -6.30
C LEU A 107 6.53 -4.74 -7.05
N ALA A 108 7.20 -5.65 -6.32
CA ALA A 108 7.79 -6.85 -6.91
C ALA A 108 6.74 -7.80 -7.51
N ALA A 109 5.57 -7.95 -6.86
CA ALA A 109 4.51 -8.84 -7.33
C ALA A 109 3.78 -8.33 -8.59
N ILE A 110 3.75 -7.02 -8.82
CA ILE A 110 3.04 -6.40 -9.95
C ILE A 110 3.95 -5.97 -11.10
N MET A 111 5.27 -5.87 -10.87
CA MET A 111 6.24 -5.65 -11.94
C MET A 111 6.49 -6.97 -12.69
N PRO A 112 6.51 -6.97 -14.03
CA PRO A 112 6.92 -8.16 -14.75
C PRO A 112 8.39 -8.46 -14.43
N GLU A 113 8.72 -9.73 -14.19
CA GLU A 113 10.09 -10.20 -14.33
C GLU A 113 10.53 -9.84 -15.76
N GLU A 114 11.56 -9.00 -15.87
CA GLU A 114 12.25 -8.79 -17.14
C GLU A 114 12.80 -10.15 -17.57
N ILE A 115 12.19 -10.74 -18.60
CA ILE A 115 12.70 -11.93 -19.32
C ILE A 115 13.80 -11.48 -20.26
#